data_AF-A0A9E1JN69-F1
#
_entry.id   AF-A0A9E1JN69-F1
#
_cell.length_a   1.000
_cell.length_b   1.000
_cell.length_c   1.000
_cell.angle_alpha   90.00
_cell.angle_beta   90.00
_cell.angle_gamma   90.00
#
_symmetry.space_group_name_H-M   'P 1'
#
loop_
_entity.id
_entity.type
_entity.pdbx_description
1 polymer ?
#
loop_
_entity_poly.entity_id
_entity_poly.type
_entity_poly.pdbx_seq_one_letter_code
_entity_poly.pdbx_strand_id
1 'polypeptide(L)'
;MKDQLKTIEEAMSLIGELKTTFEIKPPDSKDPLLYTGVVEADVIEQITPIVEKYYGRPFKPAGKSALLKNLTDGFSKAIGGMRKDQTVFRKDISKSLYLYCAFWPWGSNPVNTTVRIGVLTTGSEEPGKEIYSIMGKYLDS
;
A
#
# COMPACT_ATOMS: atom_id res chain seq x y z
N MET A 1 -17.75 -5.55 10.65
CA MET A 1 -16.79 -6.66 10.44
C MET A 1 -16.92 -7.30 9.06
N LYS A 2 -18.06 -7.90 8.66
CA LYS A 2 -18.20 -8.50 7.31
C LYS A 2 -17.92 -7.51 6.17
N ASP A 3 -18.49 -6.31 6.23
CA ASP A 3 -18.27 -5.29 5.18
C ASP A 3 -16.83 -4.77 5.14
N GLN A 4 -16.16 -4.74 6.30
CA GLN A 4 -14.75 -4.36 6.40
C GLN A 4 -13.87 -5.42 5.75
N LEU A 5 -14.08 -6.71 6.07
CA LEU A 5 -13.35 -7.81 5.44
C LEU A 5 -13.55 -7.83 3.92
N LYS A 6 -14.77 -7.60 3.45
CA LYS A 6 -15.07 -7.48 2.02
C LYS A 6 -14.29 -6.33 1.38
N THR A 7 -14.27 -5.16 2.02
CA THR A 7 -13.51 -3.98 1.53
C THR A 7 -12.01 -4.26 1.48
N ILE A 8 -11.48 -5.00 2.46
CA ILE A 8 -10.06 -5.41 2.50
C ILE A 8 -9.77 -6.37 1.34
N GLU A 9 -10.60 -7.40 1.16
CA GLU A 9 -10.43 -8.37 0.07
C GLU A 9 -10.51 -7.70 -1.31
N GLU A 10 -11.48 -6.81 -1.53
CA GLU A 10 -11.57 -6.00 -2.75
C GLU A 10 -10.33 -5.13 -2.96
N ALA A 11 -9.77 -4.51 -1.92
CA ALA A 11 -8.56 -3.71 -2.07
C ALA A 11 -7.31 -4.55 -2.31
N MET A 12 -7.25 -5.78 -1.76
CA MET A 12 -6.12 -6.70 -1.95
C MET A 12 -6.16 -7.40 -3.31
N SER A 13 -7.32 -7.47 -3.98
CA SER A 13 -7.38 -7.96 -5.35
C SER A 13 -6.54 -7.13 -6.33
N LEU A 14 -6.23 -5.87 -5.97
CA LEU A 14 -5.23 -5.06 -6.66
C LEU A 14 -3.90 -5.81 -6.83
N ILE A 15 -3.43 -6.53 -5.81
CA ILE A 15 -2.17 -7.28 -5.90
C ILE A 15 -2.23 -8.30 -7.05
N GLY A 16 -3.34 -9.04 -7.16
CA GLY A 16 -3.55 -10.00 -8.25
C GLY A 16 -3.63 -9.33 -9.63
N GLU A 17 -4.31 -8.19 -9.72
CA GLU A 17 -4.39 -7.41 -10.96
C GLU A 17 -3.01 -6.87 -11.39
N LEU A 18 -2.21 -6.41 -10.43
CA LEU A 18 -0.86 -5.92 -10.70
C LEU A 18 0.11 -7.03 -11.10
N LYS A 19 0.05 -8.18 -10.42
CA LYS A 19 0.87 -9.36 -10.76
C LYS A 19 0.58 -9.87 -12.17
N THR A 20 -0.69 -9.93 -12.54
CA THR A 20 -1.11 -10.47 -13.86
C THR A 20 -0.91 -9.49 -15.00
N THR A 21 -1.12 -8.19 -14.78
CA THR A 21 -1.08 -7.16 -15.83
C THR A 21 0.33 -6.62 -16.08
N PHE A 22 1.13 -6.47 -15.03
CA PHE A 22 2.45 -5.80 -15.10
C PHE A 22 3.61 -6.69 -14.69
N GLU A 23 3.37 -7.99 -14.46
CA GLU A 23 4.38 -8.98 -14.05
C GLU A 23 5.22 -8.54 -12.85
N ILE A 24 4.63 -7.77 -11.92
CA ILE A 24 5.36 -7.19 -10.79
C ILE A 24 5.78 -8.32 -9.84
N LYS A 25 7.08 -8.62 -9.84
CA LYS A 25 7.65 -9.64 -8.95
C LYS A 25 7.78 -9.09 -7.53
N PRO A 26 7.39 -9.88 -6.51
CA PRO A 26 7.60 -9.46 -5.14
C PRO A 26 9.10 -9.45 -4.80
N PRO A 27 9.63 -8.41 -4.15
CA PRO A 27 10.82 -8.52 -3.32
C PRO A 27 10.54 -9.50 -2.16
N ASP A 28 11.62 -10.04 -1.59
CA ASP A 28 11.64 -10.87 -0.37
C ASP A 28 11.12 -10.14 0.88
N SER A 29 9.86 -9.68 0.89
CA SER A 29 9.19 -9.21 2.10
C SER A 29 8.72 -10.42 2.90
N LYS A 30 9.22 -10.56 4.12
CA LYS A 30 8.76 -11.59 5.08
C LYS A 30 7.55 -11.14 5.91
N ASP A 31 7.01 -9.97 5.62
CA ASP A 31 5.87 -9.41 6.34
C ASP A 31 4.56 -9.95 5.74
N PRO A 32 3.77 -10.73 6.51
CA PRO A 32 2.54 -11.37 6.02
C PRO A 32 1.40 -10.39 5.75
N LEU A 33 1.58 -9.10 6.03
CA LEU A 33 0.60 -8.04 5.80
C LEU A 33 1.07 -7.01 4.78
N LEU A 34 2.18 -7.28 4.10
CA LEU A 34 2.78 -6.37 3.15
C LEU A 34 3.23 -7.09 1.89
N TYR A 35 2.51 -6.82 0.80
CA TYR A 35 3.03 -7.04 -0.54
C TYR A 35 4.02 -5.92 -0.87
N THR A 36 5.16 -6.33 -1.41
CA THR A 36 6.05 -5.40 -2.09
C THR A 36 6.20 -5.86 -3.52
N GLY A 37 6.46 -4.95 -4.45
CA GLY A 37 6.66 -5.20 -5.87
C GLY A 37 7.65 -4.18 -6.41
N VAL A 38 8.49 -4.51 -7.40
CA VAL A 38 9.36 -3.53 -8.06
C VAL A 38 8.92 -3.34 -9.49
N VAL A 39 8.75 -2.08 -9.90
CA VAL A 39 8.46 -1.68 -11.27
C VAL A 39 9.36 -0.53 -11.69
N GLU A 40 9.44 -0.32 -13.00
CA GLU A 40 10.03 0.88 -13.57
C GLU A 40 9.11 2.10 -13.37
N ALA A 41 9.70 3.29 -13.35
CA ALA A 41 9.00 4.53 -13.04
C ALA A 41 7.91 4.90 -14.05
N ASP A 42 8.05 4.51 -15.32
CA ASP A 42 7.06 4.72 -16.38
C ASP A 42 5.79 3.86 -16.20
N VAL A 43 5.94 2.68 -15.60
CA VAL A 43 4.81 1.79 -15.26
C VAL A 43 3.92 2.42 -14.18
N ILE A 44 4.46 3.32 -13.33
CA ILE A 44 3.68 3.97 -12.27
C ILE A 44 2.52 4.80 -12.81
N GLU A 45 2.69 5.48 -13.95
CA GLU A 45 1.61 6.24 -14.58
C GLU A 45 0.46 5.33 -15.03
N GLN A 46 0.78 4.10 -15.45
CA GLN A 46 -0.21 3.10 -15.88
C GLN A 46 -0.92 2.43 -14.69
N ILE A 47 -0.20 2.20 -13.59
CA ILE A 47 -0.74 1.58 -12.38
C ILE A 47 -1.59 2.57 -11.57
N THR A 48 -1.28 3.87 -11.61
CA THR A 48 -1.95 4.88 -10.78
C THR A 48 -3.47 4.86 -10.89
N PRO A 49 -4.09 4.88 -12.09
CA PRO A 49 -5.55 4.81 -12.23
C PRO A 49 -6.17 3.53 -11.65
N ILE A 50 -5.45 2.41 -11.72
CA ILE A 50 -5.89 1.13 -11.16
C ILE A 50 -5.90 1.22 -9.64
N VAL A 51 -4.84 1.77 -9.03
CA VAL A 51 -4.79 1.97 -7.57
C VAL A 51 -5.90 2.93 -7.11
N GLU A 52 -6.14 4.01 -7.86
CA GLU A 52 -7.19 4.98 -7.54
C GLU A 52 -8.60 4.37 -7.55
N LYS A 53 -8.86 3.36 -8.38
CA LYS A 53 -10.13 2.60 -8.37
C LYS A 53 -10.40 1.92 -7.03
N TYR A 54 -9.37 1.43 -6.34
CA TYR A 54 -9.49 0.69 -5.08
C TYR A 54 -9.37 1.59 -3.84
N TYR A 55 -8.47 2.58 -3.90
CA TYR A 55 -8.09 3.43 -2.76
C TYR A 55 -8.62 4.85 -2.83
N GLY A 56 -9.15 5.28 -3.99
CA GLY A 56 -9.47 6.68 -4.25
C GLY A 56 -8.21 7.52 -4.49
N ARG A 57 -8.36 8.85 -4.36
CA ARG A 57 -7.28 9.80 -4.61
C ARG A 57 -6.10 9.59 -3.65
N PRO A 58 -4.87 9.92 -4.06
CA PRO A 58 -3.71 9.80 -3.20
C PRO A 58 -3.88 10.65 -1.94
N PHE A 59 -3.70 10.01 -0.80
CA PHE A 59 -3.61 10.68 0.51
C PHE A 59 -2.45 11.69 0.53
N LYS A 60 -1.36 11.35 -0.18
CA LYS A 60 -0.24 12.24 -0.43
C LYS A 60 0.28 11.98 -1.85
N PRO A 61 0.15 12.93 -2.79
CA PRO A 61 0.76 12.81 -4.11
C PRO A 61 2.27 13.12 -4.07
N ALA A 62 3.02 12.60 -5.04
CA ALA A 62 4.44 12.90 -5.22
C ALA A 62 4.70 14.41 -5.34
N GLY A 63 5.87 14.85 -4.86
CA GLY A 63 6.31 16.25 -4.88
C GLY A 63 5.63 17.14 -3.84
N LYS A 64 4.53 16.70 -3.21
CA LYS A 64 3.89 17.42 -2.11
C LYS A 64 4.48 17.00 -0.78
N SER A 65 4.89 17.99 0.01
CA SER A 65 5.18 17.75 1.42
C SER A 65 3.92 17.27 2.11
N ALA A 66 4.06 16.18 2.85
CA ALA A 66 3.09 15.81 3.87
C ALA A 66 3.00 17.01 4.82
N LEU A 67 1.89 17.74 4.82
CA LEU A 67 1.67 18.88 5.73
C LEU A 67 2.00 18.46 7.17
N LEU A 68 2.38 19.43 8.01
CA LEU A 68 2.72 19.29 9.44
C LEU A 68 1.77 18.37 10.25
N LYS A 69 0.52 18.14 9.80
CA LYS A 69 -0.43 17.17 10.37
C LYS A 69 0.06 15.71 10.34
N ASN A 70 1.02 15.35 9.50
CA ASN A 70 1.47 13.96 9.32
C ASN A 70 2.60 13.54 10.29
N LEU A 71 3.26 14.48 10.99
CA LEU A 71 4.30 14.14 11.98
C LEU A 71 3.74 13.46 13.23
N THR A 72 2.46 13.70 13.55
CA THR A 72 1.75 13.09 14.68
C THR A 72 0.88 11.91 14.28
N ASP A 73 0.72 11.64 12.99
CA ASP A 73 -0.13 10.55 12.50
C ASP A 73 0.59 9.20 12.70
N GLY A 74 -0.05 8.31 13.47
CA GLY A 74 0.45 6.94 13.71
C GLY A 74 0.64 6.15 12.42
N PHE A 75 -0.19 6.41 11.40
CA PHE A 75 -0.06 5.79 10.08
C PHE A 75 1.27 6.15 9.41
N SER A 76 1.63 7.45 9.38
CA SER A 76 2.88 7.90 8.77
C SER A 76 4.10 7.26 9.42
N LYS A 77 4.05 7.05 10.74
CA LYS A 77 5.13 6.37 11.47
C LYS A 77 5.17 4.87 11.13
N ALA A 78 4.02 4.22 11.07
CA ALA A 78 3.89 2.79 10.77
C ALA A 78 4.46 2.41 9.39
N ILE A 79 4.33 3.28 8.38
CA ILE A 79 4.92 3.02 7.05
C ILE A 79 6.41 3.37 6.93
N GLY A 80 7.04 3.90 7.98
CA GLY A 80 8.45 4.33 7.99
C GLY A 80 8.68 5.78 7.53
N GLY A 81 7.66 6.63 7.61
CA GLY A 81 7.69 8.02 7.16
C GLY A 81 7.36 8.18 5.66
N MET A 82 7.00 9.42 5.26
CA MET A 82 6.68 9.76 3.87
C MET A 82 7.64 10.80 3.31
N ARG A 83 8.47 10.39 2.34
CA ARG A 83 9.41 11.28 1.64
C ARG A 83 8.68 12.12 0.59
N LYS A 84 9.32 13.20 0.12
CA LYS A 84 8.71 14.16 -0.82
C LYS A 84 8.20 13.49 -2.10
N ASP A 85 8.99 12.57 -2.66
CA ASP A 85 8.75 12.00 -4.00
C ASP A 85 7.88 10.75 -3.99
N GLN A 86 7.40 10.35 -2.81
CA GLN A 86 6.52 9.19 -2.66
C GLN A 86 5.06 9.60 -2.87
N THR A 87 4.34 8.76 -3.60
CA THR A 87 2.88 8.79 -3.64
C THR A 87 2.35 7.78 -2.64
N VAL A 88 1.40 8.19 -1.80
CA VAL A 88 0.76 7.33 -0.81
C VAL A 88 -0.75 7.42 -0.96
N PHE A 89 -1.38 6.26 -1.07
CA PHE A 89 -2.81 6.04 -1.02
C PHE A 89 -3.14 5.39 0.32
N ARG A 90 -4.26 5.80 0.90
CA ARG A 90 -4.73 5.29 2.19
C ARG A 90 -6.24 5.18 2.15
N LYS A 91 -6.75 4.07 2.68
CA LYS A 91 -8.17 3.85 2.90
C LYS A 91 -8.40 3.45 4.36
N ASP A 92 -9.24 4.22 5.03
CA ASP A 92 -9.53 4.04 6.46
C ASP A 92 -10.64 2.99 6.62
N ILE A 93 -10.32 1.87 7.27
CA ILE A 93 -11.29 0.78 7.52
C ILE A 93 -11.90 0.92 8.92
N SER A 94 -11.11 1.42 9.88
CA SER A 94 -11.56 1.80 11.22
C SER A 94 -10.66 2.92 11.75
N LYS A 95 -10.83 3.29 13.03
CA LYS A 95 -9.96 4.28 13.71
C LYS A 95 -8.50 3.82 13.83
N SER A 96 -8.25 2.51 13.74
CA SER A 96 -6.97 1.89 14.00
C SER A 96 -6.50 1.02 12.84
N LEU A 97 -7.35 0.67 11.88
CA LEU A 97 -7.06 -0.22 10.77
C LEU A 97 -7.08 0.53 9.44
N TYR A 98 -5.97 0.43 8.71
CA TYR A 98 -5.73 1.13 7.46
C TYR A 98 -5.30 0.16 6.36
N LEU A 99 -5.78 0.41 5.16
CA LEU A 99 -5.19 -0.13 3.94
C LEU A 99 -4.34 0.95 3.30
N TYR A 100 -3.22 0.56 2.71
CA TYR A 100 -2.40 1.50 1.97
C TYR A 100 -1.79 0.89 0.73
N CYS A 101 -1.55 1.77 -0.24
CA CYS A 101 -0.67 1.53 -1.36
C CYS A 101 0.34 2.68 -1.41
N ALA A 102 1.63 2.41 -1.59
CA ALA A 102 2.64 3.44 -1.71
C ALA A 102 3.58 3.16 -2.88
N PHE A 103 3.87 4.21 -3.65
CA PHE A 103 4.92 4.20 -4.66
C PHE A 103 6.17 4.81 -4.02
N TRP A 104 7.23 4.01 -4.00
CA TRP A 104 8.46 4.29 -3.28
C TRP A 104 9.64 4.33 -4.24
N PRO A 105 9.88 5.45 -4.94
CA PRO A 105 11.01 5.59 -5.85
C PRO A 105 12.33 5.38 -5.11
N TRP A 106 13.27 4.67 -5.74
CA TRP A 106 14.59 4.44 -5.17
C TRP A 106 15.43 5.70 -5.34
N GLY A 107 15.94 6.24 -4.23
CA GLY A 107 16.69 7.51 -4.26
C GLY A 107 18.00 7.44 -5.07
N SER A 108 18.68 6.28 -5.06
CA SER A 108 19.94 6.07 -5.80
C SER A 108 19.74 5.59 -7.24
N ASN A 109 18.56 5.07 -7.57
CA ASN A 109 18.22 4.62 -8.92
C ASN A 109 16.75 4.96 -9.22
N PRO A 110 16.45 6.19 -9.68
CA PRO A 110 15.07 6.66 -9.84
C PRO A 110 14.32 5.94 -10.97
N VAL A 111 14.97 5.03 -11.70
CA VAL A 111 14.31 4.13 -12.65
C VAL A 111 13.39 3.16 -11.92
N ASN A 112 13.78 2.70 -10.73
CA ASN A 112 13.01 1.70 -9.98
C ASN A 112 12.13 2.34 -8.92
N THR A 113 10.90 1.83 -8.83
CA THR A 113 9.93 2.19 -7.80
C THR A 113 9.42 0.93 -7.12
N THR A 114 9.50 0.89 -5.79
CA THR A 114 8.83 -0.16 -5.02
C THR A 114 7.37 0.21 -4.83
N VAL A 115 6.47 -0.65 -5.28
CA VAL A 115 5.05 -0.63 -4.94
C VAL A 115 4.87 -1.39 -3.63
N ARG A 116 4.29 -0.77 -2.62
CA ARG A 116 3.98 -1.39 -1.32
C ARG A 116 2.48 -1.41 -1.16
N ILE A 117 1.87 -2.57 -0.95
CA ILE A 117 0.43 -2.70 -0.68
C ILE A 117 0.27 -3.50 0.60
N GLY A 118 -0.43 -2.95 1.58
CA GLY A 118 -0.56 -3.65 2.85
C GLY A 118 -1.66 -3.16 3.76
N VAL A 119 -1.75 -3.86 4.88
CA VAL A 119 -2.66 -3.58 5.98
C VAL A 119 -1.86 -3.13 7.18
N LEU A 120 -2.29 -2.05 7.83
CA LEU A 120 -1.63 -1.52 9.01
C LEU A 120 -2.63 -1.30 10.13
N THR A 121 -2.21 -1.65 11.33
CA THR A 121 -2.87 -1.21 12.54
C THR A 121 -2.04 -0.15 13.26
N THR A 122 -2.69 0.83 13.86
CA THR A 122 -2.03 1.80 14.75
C THR A 122 -2.44 1.54 16.19
N GLY A 123 -1.46 1.51 17.11
CA GLY A 123 -1.68 1.20 18.52
C GLY A 123 -1.29 -0.23 18.86
N SER A 124 -1.93 -0.81 19.89
CA SER A 124 -1.69 -2.19 20.34
C SER A 124 -2.67 -3.20 19.75
N GLU A 125 -3.46 -2.80 18.76
CA GLU A 125 -4.43 -3.70 18.10
C GLU A 125 -3.73 -4.53 17.04
N GLU A 126 -3.83 -5.84 17.15
CA GLU A 126 -3.39 -6.79 16.14
C GLU A 126 -4.49 -6.97 15.07
N PRO A 127 -4.11 -7.12 13.80
CA PRO A 127 -5.05 -7.52 12.75
C PRO A 127 -5.72 -8.87 13.08
N GLY A 128 -7.01 -9.00 12.75
CA GLY A 128 -7.72 -10.27 12.90
C GLY A 128 -7.13 -11.37 12.01
N LYS A 129 -7.27 -12.65 12.41
CA LYS A 129 -6.77 -13.81 11.64
C LYS A 129 -7.30 -13.86 10.21
N GLU A 130 -8.50 -13.35 10.00
CA GLU A 130 -9.16 -13.24 8.71
C GLU A 130 -8.38 -12.31 7.75
N ILE A 131 -7.77 -11.25 8.27
CA ILE A 131 -6.94 -10.33 7.48
C ILE A 131 -5.67 -11.04 7.01
N TYR A 132 -5.00 -11.77 7.91
CA TYR A 132 -3.85 -12.60 7.54
C TYR A 132 -4.22 -13.64 6.48
N SER A 133 -5.39 -14.27 6.61
CA SER A 133 -5.88 -15.21 5.60
C SER A 133 -6.14 -14.54 4.26
N ILE A 134 -6.73 -13.34 4.23
CA ILE A 134 -6.93 -12.58 2.98
C ILE A 134 -5.57 -12.23 2.35
N MET A 135 -4.64 -11.69 3.13
CA MET A 135 -3.30 -11.33 2.64
C MET A 135 -2.56 -12.54 2.06
N GLY A 136 -2.55 -13.67 2.78
CA GLY A 136 -1.89 -14.90 2.33
C GLY A 136 -2.33 -15.34 0.93
N LYS A 137 -3.65 -15.26 0.62
CA LYS A 137 -4.17 -15.60 -0.72
C LYS A 137 -3.49 -14.82 -1.86
N TYR A 138 -3.07 -13.58 -1.61
CA TYR A 138 -2.49 -12.68 -2.61
C TYR A 138 -0.98 -12.58 -2.53
N LEU A 139 -0.36 -12.93 -1.39
CA LEU A 139 1.09 -12.95 -1.24
C LEU A 139 1.69 -14.23 -1.83
N ASP A 140 1.04 -15.37 -1.63
CA ASP A 140 1.52 -16.71 -2.03
C ASP A 140 1.22 -17.06 -3.50
N SER A 141 0.39 -16.27 -4.19
CA SER A 141 -0.04 -16.46 -5.60
C SER A 141 0.94 -15.86 -6.61
#